data_AF-A0A9E2G578-F1
#
_entry.id   AF-A0A9E2G578-F1
#
_cell.length_a   1.000
_cell.length_b   1.000
_cell.length_c   1.000
_cell.angle_alpha   90.00
_cell.angle_beta   90.00
_cell.angle_gamma   90.00
#
_symmetry.space_group_name_H-M   'P 1'
#
loop_
_entity.id
_entity.type
_entity.pdbx_description
1 polymer ?
#
loop_
_entity_poly.entity_id
_entity_poly.type
_entity_poly.pdbx_seq_one_letter_code
_entity_poly.pdbx_strand_id
1 'polypeptide(L)'
;MLRFQKSFLAACCVLVLSAGCQSRAEYPSNCGDGVRQSGEACDGDELDPARDTCAKNSMGDGTVSCNDDCTLDLSMCTGEYDCDPLNNDRCDNGKFCYYEPGSNVAACESEGNLLVGATCDRSRDCRAQHVCVNEVCVEMCGRPSECDNGNACFDAGWPMEWGYCPAVVIPCDPVAQTGCTAFACYLNSTATDLTCLPASTGVVGDDCDMSAYCEPGLACGYGYTNICHQLCWSSDDCDQGSCNTTMITLPYGLGVCF
;
A
#
# COMPACT_ATOMS: atom_id res chain seq x y z
N MET A 1 -95.22 36.58 11.41
CA MET A 1 -94.02 36.82 10.58
C MET A 1 -92.83 36.88 11.54
N LEU A 2 -92.26 35.73 11.91
CA LEU A 2 -91.07 35.13 11.31
C LEU A 2 -89.90 36.10 11.11
N ARG A 3 -88.84 35.94 11.89
CA ARG A 3 -87.55 35.43 11.37
C ARG A 3 -86.61 35.05 12.52
N PHE A 4 -86.61 33.75 12.81
CA PHE A 4 -85.59 33.04 13.60
C PHE A 4 -84.18 33.38 13.09
N GLN A 5 -83.28 33.74 14.00
CA GLN A 5 -81.89 34.09 13.72
C GLN A 5 -81.15 32.92 13.07
N LYS A 6 -80.72 33.12 11.82
CA LYS A 6 -79.93 32.17 11.00
C LYS A 6 -78.44 32.09 11.40
N SER A 7 -78.03 32.74 12.48
CA SER A 7 -76.61 33.05 12.72
C SER A 7 -75.86 32.06 13.62
N PHE A 8 -76.51 31.02 14.14
CA PHE A 8 -75.88 30.09 15.09
C PHE A 8 -75.34 28.79 14.47
N LEU A 9 -75.72 28.45 13.24
CA LEU A 9 -75.30 27.19 12.60
C LEU A 9 -74.00 27.26 11.78
N ALA A 10 -73.49 28.45 11.47
CA ALA A 10 -72.29 28.59 10.64
C ALA A 10 -70.97 28.53 11.43
N ALA A 11 -71.00 28.75 12.75
CA ALA A 11 -69.80 28.80 13.58
C ALA A 11 -69.27 27.42 14.00
N CYS A 12 -70.10 26.37 13.98
CA CYS A 12 -69.68 25.02 14.39
C CYS A 12 -68.98 24.23 13.27
N CYS A 13 -69.25 24.50 12.00
CA CYS A 13 -68.63 23.76 10.88
C CYS A 13 -67.21 24.22 10.53
N VAL A 14 -66.79 25.43 10.92
CA VAL A 14 -65.45 25.95 10.59
C VAL A 14 -64.38 25.43 11.56
N LEU A 15 -64.76 25.00 12.77
CA LEU A 15 -63.82 24.51 13.79
C LEU A 15 -63.37 23.05 13.61
N VAL A 16 -64.00 22.29 12.70
CA VAL A 16 -63.71 20.84 12.54
C VAL A 16 -62.75 20.57 11.38
N LEU A 17 -62.44 21.56 10.53
CA LEU A 17 -61.53 21.40 9.37
C LEU A 17 -60.05 21.68 9.66
N SER A 18 -59.70 22.19 10.86
CA SER A 18 -58.31 22.44 11.25
C SER A 18 -57.68 21.30 12.07
N ALA A 19 -58.43 20.25 12.41
CA ALA A 19 -57.88 19.03 12.98
C ALA A 19 -57.47 18.09 11.84
N GLY A 20 -56.39 18.44 11.14
CA GLY A 20 -55.65 17.42 10.38
C GLY A 20 -55.24 16.32 11.36
N CYS A 21 -55.55 15.07 11.05
CA CYS A 21 -54.99 13.94 11.80
C CYS A 21 -53.46 13.95 11.60
N GLN A 22 -52.73 14.57 12.54
CA GLN A 22 -51.28 14.43 12.64
C GLN A 22 -50.96 13.09 13.35
N SER A 23 -51.41 11.97 12.78
CA SER A 23 -51.03 10.65 13.28
C SER A 23 -49.61 10.34 12.79
N ARG A 24 -48.60 10.85 13.51
CA ARG A 24 -47.27 10.22 13.47
C ARG A 24 -47.38 8.94 14.28
N ALA A 25 -47.68 7.83 13.61
CA ALA A 25 -47.41 6.53 14.20
C ALA A 25 -45.89 6.43 14.33
N GLU A 26 -45.39 6.59 15.55
CA GLU A 26 -44.02 6.25 15.89
C GLU A 26 -43.99 4.72 15.94
N TYR A 27 -43.69 4.11 14.80
CA TYR A 27 -43.42 2.68 14.74
C TYR A 27 -42.08 2.46 15.44
N PRO A 28 -41.97 1.53 16.40
CA PRO A 28 -40.66 1.19 16.95
C PRO A 28 -39.75 0.80 15.77
N SER A 29 -38.59 1.45 15.67
CA SER A 29 -37.63 1.18 14.59
C SER A 29 -37.21 -0.29 14.65
N ASN A 30 -37.68 -1.10 13.71
CA ASN A 30 -37.37 -2.53 13.67
C ASN A 30 -36.37 -2.76 12.55
N CYS A 31 -35.10 -2.78 12.92
CA CYS A 31 -34.04 -3.05 11.96
C CYS A 31 -34.20 -4.43 11.31
N GLY A 32 -34.05 -4.45 9.98
CA GLY A 32 -34.15 -5.66 9.16
C GLY A 32 -35.57 -5.96 8.71
N ASP A 33 -36.49 -4.99 8.76
CA ASP A 33 -37.85 -5.15 8.24
C ASP A 33 -37.99 -4.76 6.75
N GLY A 34 -36.87 -4.36 6.13
CA GLY A 34 -36.75 -3.98 4.73
C GLY A 34 -37.28 -2.59 4.42
N VAL A 35 -37.61 -1.78 5.44
CA VAL A 35 -38.10 -0.41 5.28
C VAL A 35 -37.31 0.52 6.18
N ARG A 36 -36.49 1.40 5.58
CA ARG A 36 -35.76 2.41 6.34
C ARG A 36 -36.69 3.37 7.09
N GLN A 37 -36.64 3.31 8.41
CA GLN A 37 -37.43 4.12 9.33
C GLN A 37 -36.66 5.35 9.85
N SER A 38 -37.39 6.26 10.48
CA SER A 38 -36.79 7.45 11.09
C SER A 38 -35.85 7.04 12.23
N GLY A 39 -34.55 7.16 12.02
CA GLY A 39 -33.51 6.78 12.99
C GLY A 39 -32.52 5.76 12.45
N GLU A 40 -32.86 5.08 11.35
CA GLU A 40 -32.00 4.08 10.70
C GLU A 40 -31.11 4.71 9.62
N ALA A 41 -29.86 4.26 9.54
CA ALA A 41 -28.92 4.68 8.51
C ALA A 41 -29.06 3.86 7.22
N CYS A 42 -29.73 2.70 7.27
CA CYS A 42 -30.10 1.81 6.17
C CYS A 42 -31.03 0.72 6.75
N ASP A 43 -31.68 -0.11 5.91
CA ASP A 43 -32.32 -1.35 6.37
C ASP A 43 -32.17 -2.44 5.30
N GLY A 44 -31.41 -3.51 5.59
CA GLY A 44 -31.13 -4.56 4.62
C GLY A 44 -30.46 -4.01 3.34
N ASP A 45 -31.11 -4.22 2.19
CA ASP A 45 -30.62 -3.71 0.89
C ASP A 45 -31.15 -2.30 0.55
N GLU A 46 -31.96 -1.67 1.41
CA GLU A 46 -32.46 -0.30 1.24
C GLU A 46 -31.35 0.71 1.56
N LEU A 47 -30.50 0.94 0.56
CA LEU A 47 -29.49 1.99 0.51
C LEU A 47 -29.94 3.09 -0.47
N ASP A 48 -29.82 4.36 -0.07
CA ASP A 48 -30.02 5.48 -0.97
C ASP A 48 -28.69 5.79 -1.69
N PRO A 49 -28.55 5.49 -3.00
CA PRO A 49 -27.30 5.67 -3.73
C PRO A 49 -26.85 7.14 -3.83
N ALA A 50 -27.70 8.12 -3.48
CA ALA A 50 -27.32 9.53 -3.45
C ALA A 50 -26.60 9.95 -2.15
N ARG A 51 -26.69 9.15 -1.07
CA ARG A 51 -26.22 9.52 0.28
C ARG A 51 -25.53 8.39 1.04
N ASP A 52 -25.84 7.13 0.77
CA ASP A 52 -25.27 5.97 1.43
C ASP A 52 -24.18 5.34 0.55
N THR A 53 -23.23 6.19 0.14
CA THR A 53 -22.05 5.79 -0.62
C THR A 53 -20.79 6.03 0.20
N CYS A 54 -19.73 5.29 -0.10
CA CYS A 54 -18.41 5.50 0.49
C CYS A 54 -17.97 6.96 0.33
N ALA A 55 -18.22 7.57 -0.83
CA ALA A 55 -17.85 8.95 -1.11
C ALA A 55 -18.58 9.96 -0.22
N LYS A 56 -19.86 9.72 0.08
CA LYS A 56 -20.67 10.59 0.94
C LYS A 56 -20.34 10.44 2.42
N ASN A 57 -19.79 9.29 2.80
CA ASN A 57 -19.29 9.03 4.15
C ASN A 57 -17.79 9.31 4.30
N SER A 58 -17.18 10.02 3.33
CA SER A 58 -15.74 10.38 3.34
C SER A 58 -14.81 9.17 3.44
N MET A 59 -15.24 8.03 2.90
CA MET A 59 -14.52 6.76 2.91
C MET A 59 -14.09 6.30 1.50
N GLY A 60 -13.99 7.23 0.55
CA GLY A 60 -13.53 6.97 -0.81
C GLY A 60 -14.56 6.27 -1.69
N ASP A 61 -14.17 5.24 -2.42
CA ASP A 61 -15.04 4.46 -3.32
C ASP A 61 -15.37 3.10 -2.70
N GLY A 62 -16.12 2.26 -3.44
CA GLY A 62 -16.46 0.91 -3.01
C GLY A 62 -17.95 0.73 -2.74
N THR A 63 -18.27 -0.33 -1.99
CA THR A 63 -19.65 -0.70 -1.69
C THR A 63 -19.96 -0.47 -0.22
N VAL A 64 -21.13 0.10 0.04
CA VAL A 64 -21.69 0.21 1.39
C VAL A 64 -22.69 -0.93 1.56
N SER A 65 -22.69 -1.56 2.73
CA SER A 65 -23.70 -2.54 3.16
C SER A 65 -24.45 -2.03 4.39
N CYS A 66 -25.52 -2.71 4.79
CA CYS A 66 -26.22 -2.43 6.04
C CYS A 66 -25.91 -3.49 7.08
N ASN A 67 -25.53 -3.07 8.29
CA ASN A 67 -25.36 -3.97 9.43
C ASN A 67 -26.73 -4.40 10.01
N ASP A 68 -26.73 -5.47 10.80
CA ASP A 68 -27.91 -5.97 11.53
C ASP A 68 -28.45 -4.97 12.58
N ASP A 69 -27.70 -3.90 12.87
CA ASP A 69 -28.11 -2.80 13.75
C ASP A 69 -28.53 -1.53 13.00
N CYS A 70 -28.69 -1.62 11.67
CA CYS A 70 -29.12 -0.54 10.78
C CYS A 70 -28.18 0.67 10.75
N THR A 71 -26.90 0.41 11.03
CA THR A 71 -25.79 1.30 10.70
C THR A 71 -25.19 0.95 9.33
N LEU A 72 -24.60 1.94 8.66
CA LEU A 72 -23.86 1.68 7.43
C LEU A 72 -22.58 0.89 7.75
N ASP A 73 -22.39 -0.22 7.06
CA ASP A 73 -21.13 -0.93 7.00
C ASP A 73 -20.26 -0.33 5.87
N LEU A 74 -19.21 0.36 6.30
CA LEU A 74 -18.24 1.01 5.42
C LEU A 74 -16.95 0.19 5.30
N SER A 75 -16.90 -1.05 5.81
CA SER A 75 -15.69 -1.88 5.79
C SER A 75 -15.23 -2.25 4.37
N MET A 76 -16.17 -2.24 3.42
CA MET A 76 -15.94 -2.48 1.99
C MET A 76 -15.72 -1.16 1.22
N CYS A 77 -15.64 -0.02 1.92
CA CYS A 77 -15.19 1.23 1.35
C CYS A 77 -13.66 1.28 1.33
N THR A 78 -13.12 1.75 0.21
CA THR A 78 -11.69 1.94 -0.02
C THR A 78 -11.39 3.43 0.09
N GLY A 79 -11.05 3.89 1.30
CA GLY A 79 -10.75 5.30 1.60
C GLY A 79 -9.25 5.62 1.64
N GLU A 80 -8.88 6.80 1.11
CA GLU A 80 -7.62 7.60 1.20
C GLU A 80 -6.26 6.91 0.90
N TYR A 81 -6.20 5.59 0.98
CA TYR A 81 -5.09 4.73 0.61
C TYR A 81 -5.63 3.73 -0.41
N ASP A 82 -5.62 4.13 -1.68
CA ASP A 82 -6.26 3.42 -2.79
C ASP A 82 -5.61 2.05 -3.07
N CYS A 83 -4.46 1.80 -2.47
CA CYS A 83 -3.65 0.61 -2.67
C CYS A 83 -2.78 0.29 -1.44
N ASP A 84 -2.24 -0.93 -1.39
CA ASP A 84 -1.31 -1.36 -0.33
C ASP A 84 0.15 -1.29 -0.84
N PRO A 85 0.95 -0.33 -0.34
CA PRO A 85 2.34 -0.17 -0.74
C PRO A 85 3.28 -1.23 -0.16
N LEU A 86 2.90 -1.93 0.92
CA LEU A 86 3.73 -3.01 1.49
C LEU A 86 3.69 -4.27 0.65
N ASN A 87 2.51 -4.61 0.13
CA ASN A 87 2.31 -5.80 -0.69
C ASN A 87 2.24 -5.49 -2.19
N ASN A 88 2.32 -4.20 -2.54
CA ASN A 88 2.08 -3.70 -3.90
C ASN A 88 0.75 -4.21 -4.50
N ASP A 89 -0.29 -4.20 -3.67
CA ASP A 89 -1.60 -4.74 -4.02
C ASP A 89 -2.60 -3.63 -4.36
N ARG A 90 -3.64 -4.01 -5.11
CA ARG A 90 -4.81 -3.18 -5.49
C ARG A 90 -4.53 -2.07 -6.52
N CYS A 91 -3.43 -2.18 -7.27
CA CYS A 91 -3.20 -1.37 -8.46
C CYS A 91 -3.45 -2.16 -9.76
N ASP A 92 -4.39 -1.69 -10.59
CA ASP A 92 -4.67 -2.27 -11.90
C ASP A 92 -3.76 -1.70 -13.01
N ASN A 93 -3.72 -2.37 -14.17
CA ASN A 93 -3.01 -1.94 -15.37
C ASN A 93 -1.48 -1.86 -15.24
N GLY A 94 -0.87 -2.73 -14.43
CA GLY A 94 0.60 -2.78 -14.27
C GLY A 94 1.16 -1.56 -13.54
N LYS A 95 0.33 -0.90 -12.72
CA LYS A 95 0.75 0.15 -11.81
C LYS A 95 1.20 -0.43 -10.48
N PHE A 96 1.94 0.38 -9.75
CA PHE A 96 2.51 0.03 -8.45
C PHE A 96 2.05 1.02 -7.40
N CYS A 97 1.90 0.52 -6.17
CA CYS A 97 1.42 1.34 -5.06
C CYS A 97 2.57 2.03 -4.34
N TYR A 98 2.47 3.35 -4.21
CA TYR A 98 3.45 4.16 -3.50
C TYR A 98 2.77 4.98 -2.42
N TYR A 99 3.37 4.99 -1.24
CA TYR A 99 2.98 5.87 -0.15
C TYR A 99 3.87 7.13 -0.14
N GLU A 100 3.24 8.30 -0.09
CA GLU A 100 3.91 9.59 -0.05
C GLU A 100 3.79 10.19 1.37
N PRO A 101 4.86 10.13 2.20
CA PRO A 101 4.81 10.56 3.59
C PRO A 101 4.47 12.05 3.76
N GLY A 102 4.84 12.89 2.78
CA GLY A 102 4.61 14.33 2.83
C GLY A 102 3.14 14.72 2.68
N SER A 103 2.34 13.91 2.00
CA SER A 103 0.90 14.13 1.80
C SER A 103 0.02 13.12 2.52
N ASN A 104 0.60 12.08 3.12
CA ASN A 104 -0.12 11.00 3.80
C ASN A 104 -1.15 10.32 2.87
N VAL A 105 -0.74 10.03 1.63
CA VAL A 105 -1.58 9.42 0.60
C VAL A 105 -0.84 8.22 0.00
N ALA A 106 -1.57 7.13 -0.27
CA ALA A 106 -1.09 6.05 -1.12
C ALA A 106 -1.78 6.11 -2.49
N ALA A 107 -1.02 5.97 -3.56
CA ALA A 107 -1.53 6.08 -4.93
C ALA A 107 -0.86 5.12 -5.90
N CYS A 108 -1.62 4.69 -6.90
CA CYS A 108 -1.13 3.85 -8.00
C CYS A 108 -0.41 4.67 -9.07
N GLU A 109 0.90 4.48 -9.19
CA GLU A 109 1.78 5.16 -10.14
C GLU A 109 2.48 4.15 -11.07
N SER A 110 3.18 4.65 -12.09
CA SER A 110 4.12 3.83 -12.86
C SER A 110 5.31 3.43 -11.99
N GLU A 111 5.93 2.29 -12.30
CA GLU A 111 7.09 1.81 -11.54
C GLU A 111 8.27 2.79 -11.65
N GLY A 112 8.80 3.18 -10.51
CA GLY A 112 10.11 3.81 -10.38
C GLY A 112 11.23 2.78 -10.44
N ASN A 113 12.44 3.24 -10.72
CA ASN A 113 13.60 2.36 -10.91
C ASN A 113 14.73 2.59 -9.90
N LEU A 114 14.58 3.55 -8.98
CA LEU A 114 15.61 3.86 -8.00
C LEU A 114 15.65 2.78 -6.90
N LEU A 115 16.87 2.31 -6.63
CA LEU A 115 17.18 1.33 -5.60
C LEU A 115 17.24 1.97 -4.21
N VAL A 116 17.21 1.15 -3.17
CA VAL A 116 17.53 1.57 -1.80
C VAL A 116 18.85 2.33 -1.77
N GLY A 117 18.90 3.45 -1.05
CA GLY A 117 20.09 4.29 -0.93
C GLY A 117 20.27 5.33 -2.04
N ALA A 118 19.52 5.21 -3.16
CA ALA A 118 19.53 6.23 -4.20
C ALA A 118 18.82 7.51 -3.75
N THR A 119 19.27 8.65 -4.28
CA THR A 119 18.63 9.94 -4.03
C THR A 119 17.29 10.02 -4.76
N CYS A 120 16.23 10.37 -4.04
CA CYS A 120 14.86 10.48 -4.57
C CYS A 120 14.23 11.82 -4.21
N ASP A 121 13.29 12.26 -5.05
CA ASP A 121 12.45 13.42 -4.76
C ASP A 121 11.06 12.99 -4.25
N ARG A 122 10.56 11.83 -4.71
CA ARG A 122 9.27 11.23 -4.35
C ARG A 122 9.37 9.73 -4.18
N SER A 123 8.44 9.14 -3.44
CA SER A 123 8.43 7.68 -3.22
C SER A 123 8.27 6.89 -4.52
N ARG A 124 7.48 7.41 -5.47
CA ARG A 124 7.31 6.80 -6.80
C ARG A 124 8.56 6.75 -7.67
N ASP A 125 9.62 7.49 -7.31
CA ASP A 125 10.89 7.39 -8.05
C ASP A 125 11.63 6.09 -7.67
N CYS A 126 11.36 5.58 -6.46
CA CYS A 126 11.86 4.31 -5.96
C CYS A 126 11.15 3.12 -6.62
N ARG A 127 11.78 1.94 -6.57
CA ARG A 127 11.09 0.69 -6.90
C ARG A 127 9.89 0.47 -5.98
N ALA A 128 8.96 -0.38 -6.40
CA ALA A 128 7.79 -0.73 -5.60
C ALA A 128 8.20 -1.26 -4.21
N GLN A 129 7.31 -1.11 -3.22
CA GLN A 129 7.57 -1.45 -1.81
C GLN A 129 8.69 -0.62 -1.15
N HIS A 130 9.10 0.49 -1.77
CA HIS A 130 10.03 1.45 -1.20
C HIS A 130 9.38 2.83 -1.07
N VAL A 131 9.94 3.63 -0.17
CA VAL A 131 9.44 4.95 0.20
C VAL A 131 10.61 5.94 0.24
N CYS A 132 10.39 7.16 -0.21
CA CYS A 132 11.41 8.21 -0.19
C CYS A 132 11.41 8.89 1.18
N VAL A 133 12.46 8.68 1.97
CA VAL A 133 12.60 9.24 3.31
C VAL A 133 13.93 9.96 3.41
N ASN A 134 13.90 11.23 3.81
CA ASN A 134 15.08 12.10 3.85
C ASN A 134 15.86 12.10 2.52
N GLU A 135 15.14 12.21 1.40
CA GLU A 135 15.70 12.22 0.03
C GLU A 135 16.42 10.92 -0.36
N VAL A 136 16.16 9.81 0.35
CA VAL A 136 16.76 8.51 0.08
C VAL A 136 15.68 7.44 -0.01
N CYS A 137 15.75 6.61 -1.06
CA CYS A 137 14.88 5.44 -1.17
C CYS A 137 15.21 4.45 -0.06
N VAL A 138 14.21 4.05 0.70
CA VAL A 138 14.32 3.03 1.75
C VAL A 138 13.19 2.02 1.61
N GLU A 139 13.44 0.79 2.04
CA GLU A 139 12.44 -0.27 2.06
C GLU A 139 11.30 0.13 3.01
N MET A 140 10.06 -0.12 2.58
CA MET A 140 8.87 0.11 3.37
C MET A 140 8.56 -1.14 4.20
N CYS A 141 8.12 -0.96 5.44
CA CYS A 141 7.81 -2.07 6.34
C CYS A 141 6.55 -1.76 7.15
N GLY A 142 5.93 -2.78 7.74
CA GLY A 142 4.79 -2.64 8.65
C GLY A 142 5.09 -3.31 9.99
N ARG A 143 4.28 -3.08 11.02
CA ARG A 143 4.31 -3.94 12.20
C ARG A 143 3.43 -5.18 11.98
N PRO A 144 3.90 -6.40 12.33
CA PRO A 144 5.15 -6.74 13.03
C PRO A 144 6.29 -7.19 12.08
N SER A 145 6.29 -6.85 10.79
CA SER A 145 7.34 -7.31 9.87
C SER A 145 8.71 -6.74 10.23
N GLU A 146 9.73 -7.58 10.06
CA GLU A 146 11.14 -7.18 10.12
C GLU A 146 11.58 -6.79 8.70
N CYS A 147 12.57 -5.91 8.61
CA CYS A 147 13.16 -5.53 7.33
C CYS A 147 13.90 -6.71 6.72
N ASP A 148 14.02 -6.75 5.39
CA ASP A 148 14.75 -7.81 4.69
C ASP A 148 16.23 -7.89 5.11
N ASN A 149 16.79 -6.78 5.60
CA ASN A 149 18.13 -6.71 6.16
C ASN A 149 18.25 -7.19 7.63
N GLY A 150 17.17 -7.71 8.22
CA GLY A 150 17.10 -8.18 9.61
C GLY A 150 17.01 -7.06 10.66
N ASN A 151 16.90 -5.79 10.25
CA ASN A 151 16.66 -4.69 11.17
C ASN A 151 15.18 -4.60 11.56
N ALA A 152 14.94 -3.99 12.71
CA ALA A 152 13.58 -3.66 13.13
C ALA A 152 12.99 -2.57 12.23
N CYS A 153 11.72 -2.75 11.86
CA CYS A 153 10.94 -1.72 11.17
C CYS A 153 10.86 -0.45 12.04
N PHE A 154 11.24 0.70 11.49
CA PHE A 154 11.11 1.98 12.18
C PHE A 154 9.67 2.48 12.04
N ASP A 155 8.98 2.56 13.17
CA ASP A 155 7.63 3.13 13.25
C ASP A 155 7.70 4.65 13.05
N ALA A 156 7.22 5.09 11.88
CA ALA A 156 7.23 6.49 11.47
C ALA A 156 5.95 7.23 11.87
N GLY A 157 5.03 6.58 12.59
CA GLY A 157 3.71 7.13 12.91
C GLY A 157 2.81 7.29 11.69
N TRP A 158 3.06 6.51 10.63
CA TRP A 158 2.26 6.50 9.41
C TRP A 158 0.99 5.66 9.60
N PRO A 159 0.00 5.80 8.70
CA PRO A 159 -1.21 5.01 8.72
C PRO A 159 -0.93 3.51 8.71
N MET A 160 -1.86 2.73 9.25
CA MET A 160 -1.81 1.26 9.19
C MET A 160 -0.54 0.65 9.78
N GLU A 161 0.07 1.33 10.75
CA GLU A 161 1.35 0.95 11.38
C GLU A 161 2.48 0.76 10.36
N TRP A 162 2.42 1.50 9.25
CA TRP A 162 3.49 1.57 8.29
C TRP A 162 4.70 2.28 8.87
N GLY A 163 5.84 1.89 8.36
CA GLY A 163 7.14 2.41 8.70
C GLY A 163 8.10 2.24 7.55
N TYR A 164 9.37 2.42 7.86
CA TYR A 164 10.44 2.21 6.90
C TYR A 164 11.63 1.53 7.56
N CYS A 165 12.41 0.87 6.74
CA CYS A 165 13.65 0.25 7.14
C CYS A 165 14.76 1.31 7.12
N PRO A 166 15.54 1.48 8.19
CA PRO A 166 16.64 2.43 8.20
C PRO A 166 17.58 2.17 7.00
N ALA A 167 17.90 3.22 6.25
CA ALA A 167 18.82 3.14 5.13
C ALA A 167 20.14 2.51 5.60
N VAL A 168 20.52 1.39 5.00
CA VAL A 168 21.84 0.82 5.20
C VAL A 168 22.77 1.61 4.30
N VAL A 169 23.83 2.21 4.86
CA VAL A 169 24.88 2.81 4.04
C VAL A 169 25.61 1.66 3.37
N ILE A 170 25.18 1.32 2.16
CA ILE A 170 25.87 0.35 1.32
C ILE A 170 27.19 1.01 0.87
N PRO A 171 28.36 0.43 1.20
CA PRO A 171 29.64 1.06 0.91
C PRO A 171 29.91 1.17 -0.61
N CYS A 172 29.32 0.29 -1.41
CA CYS A 172 29.42 0.27 -2.87
C CYS A 172 28.32 -0.62 -3.49
N ASP A 173 27.94 -0.38 -4.75
CA ASP A 173 26.95 -1.21 -5.46
C ASP A 173 27.67 -2.27 -6.33
N PRO A 174 27.49 -3.58 -6.08
CA PRO A 174 28.14 -4.65 -6.84
C PRO A 174 27.48 -4.96 -8.19
N VAL A 175 26.25 -4.51 -8.46
CA VAL A 175 25.59 -4.67 -9.77
C VAL A 175 25.95 -3.48 -10.67
N ALA A 176 25.73 -2.25 -10.18
CA ALA A 176 26.04 -1.04 -10.94
C ALA A 176 27.54 -0.69 -10.93
N GLN A 177 28.35 -1.34 -10.10
CA GLN A 177 29.78 -1.09 -9.91
C GLN A 177 30.10 0.37 -9.55
N THR A 178 29.34 0.91 -8.59
CA THR A 178 29.50 2.27 -8.09
C THR A 178 29.96 2.30 -6.63
N GLY A 179 30.39 3.46 -6.13
CA GLY A 179 30.85 3.65 -4.74
C GLY A 179 32.34 3.36 -4.49
N CYS A 180 32.99 2.61 -5.37
CA CYS A 180 34.44 2.40 -5.35
C CYS A 180 35.14 3.32 -6.38
N THR A 181 36.20 4.04 -5.99
CA THR A 181 36.87 5.03 -6.85
C THR A 181 37.95 4.45 -7.77
N ALA A 182 38.61 3.35 -7.36
CA ALA A 182 39.69 2.70 -8.11
C ALA A 182 39.60 1.16 -8.07
N PHE A 183 38.50 0.63 -7.53
CA PHE A 183 38.28 -0.78 -7.25
C PHE A 183 36.89 -1.17 -7.73
N ALA A 184 36.65 -2.48 -7.86
CA ALA A 184 35.33 -3.02 -8.11
C ALA A 184 34.65 -3.36 -6.78
N CYS A 185 33.32 -3.28 -6.76
CA CYS A 185 32.54 -3.64 -5.60
C CYS A 185 32.19 -5.13 -5.65
N TYR A 186 32.47 -5.83 -4.55
CA TYR A 186 32.22 -7.26 -4.40
C TYR A 186 31.52 -7.58 -3.10
N LEU A 187 30.70 -8.64 -3.13
CA LEU A 187 30.26 -9.33 -1.92
C LEU A 187 31.44 -10.04 -1.26
N ASN A 188 31.61 -9.80 0.03
CA ASN A 188 32.60 -10.50 0.83
C ASN A 188 32.27 -12.00 0.95
N SER A 189 33.26 -12.84 1.26
CA SER A 189 33.12 -14.30 1.37
C SER A 189 32.18 -14.79 2.47
N THR A 190 31.78 -13.92 3.41
CA THR A 190 30.72 -14.23 4.39
C THR A 190 29.32 -13.85 3.88
N ALA A 191 29.22 -13.30 2.67
CA ALA A 191 28.01 -12.91 1.96
C ALA A 191 27.11 -11.90 2.68
N THR A 192 27.59 -11.25 3.74
CA THR A 192 26.82 -10.24 4.50
C THR A 192 27.28 -8.81 4.27
N ASP A 193 28.47 -8.60 3.71
CA ASP A 193 29.10 -7.29 3.58
C ASP A 193 29.61 -7.04 2.17
N LEU A 194 29.68 -5.77 1.77
CA LEU A 194 30.19 -5.30 0.49
C LEU A 194 31.56 -4.63 0.68
N THR A 195 32.48 -4.88 -0.25
CA THR A 195 33.87 -4.41 -0.15
C THR A 195 34.44 -4.01 -1.51
N CYS A 196 35.30 -3.00 -1.50
CA CYS A 196 36.02 -2.54 -2.68
C CYS A 196 37.35 -3.31 -2.84
N LEU A 197 37.49 -4.11 -3.90
CA LEU A 197 38.68 -4.91 -4.19
C LEU A 197 39.16 -4.72 -5.65
N PRO A 198 40.41 -5.07 -5.98
CA PRO A 198 40.86 -5.09 -7.38
C PRO A 198 39.94 -5.95 -8.25
N ALA A 199 39.60 -5.46 -9.44
CA ALA A 199 38.79 -6.22 -10.39
C ALA A 199 39.53 -7.49 -10.85
N SER A 200 38.81 -8.59 -10.91
CA SER A 200 39.27 -9.86 -11.50
C SER A 200 38.51 -10.15 -12.80
N THR A 201 38.72 -11.34 -13.38
CA THR A 201 38.33 -11.63 -14.77
C THR A 201 37.58 -12.96 -14.93
N GLY A 202 37.13 -13.60 -13.84
CA GLY A 202 36.37 -14.84 -13.93
C GLY A 202 34.98 -14.59 -14.49
N VAL A 203 34.60 -15.28 -15.56
CA VAL A 203 33.33 -15.04 -16.25
C VAL A 203 32.21 -15.91 -15.69
N VAL A 204 30.97 -15.67 -16.11
CA VAL A 204 29.82 -16.52 -15.71
C VAL A 204 30.12 -18.00 -15.99
N GLY A 205 29.93 -18.84 -14.98
CA GLY A 205 30.17 -20.28 -15.04
C GLY A 205 31.58 -20.73 -14.68
N ASP A 206 32.55 -19.82 -14.51
CA ASP A 206 33.88 -20.17 -14.01
C ASP A 206 33.81 -20.60 -12.53
N ASP A 207 34.65 -21.57 -12.17
CA ASP A 207 34.82 -22.02 -10.78
C ASP A 207 35.33 -20.86 -9.91
N CYS A 208 34.75 -20.73 -8.72
CA CYS A 208 35.12 -19.68 -7.78
C CYS A 208 35.05 -20.18 -6.34
N ASP A 209 35.95 -19.63 -5.52
CA ASP A 209 35.91 -19.80 -4.06
C ASP A 209 35.43 -18.54 -3.34
N MET A 210 35.44 -17.39 -4.02
CA MET A 210 35.05 -16.07 -3.50
C MET A 210 34.52 -15.20 -4.64
N SER A 211 33.59 -14.28 -4.36
CA SER A 211 33.04 -13.38 -5.39
C SER A 211 34.10 -12.50 -6.06
N ALA A 212 35.18 -12.16 -5.35
CA ALA A 212 36.30 -11.39 -5.90
C ALA A 212 37.14 -12.14 -6.96
N TYR A 213 36.88 -13.43 -7.22
CA TYR A 213 37.45 -14.15 -8.38
C TYR A 213 36.69 -13.89 -9.68
N CYS A 214 35.42 -13.52 -9.55
CA CYS A 214 34.55 -13.24 -10.68
C CYS A 214 34.72 -11.80 -11.15
N GLU A 215 34.49 -11.54 -12.43
CA GLU A 215 34.53 -10.20 -12.97
C GLU A 215 33.47 -9.30 -12.30
N PRO A 216 33.68 -7.97 -12.30
CA PRO A 216 32.75 -7.03 -11.68
C PRO A 216 31.32 -7.22 -12.19
N GLY A 217 30.33 -7.25 -11.29
CA GLY A 217 28.94 -7.57 -11.61
C GLY A 217 28.54 -9.02 -11.34
N LEU A 218 29.50 -9.89 -10.98
CA LEU A 218 29.24 -11.28 -10.66
C LEU A 218 29.48 -11.60 -9.17
N ALA A 219 28.85 -12.66 -8.69
CA ALA A 219 29.10 -13.24 -7.38
C ALA A 219 29.30 -14.75 -7.45
N CYS A 220 30.06 -15.26 -6.48
CA CYS A 220 30.28 -16.69 -6.37
C CYS A 220 29.11 -17.35 -5.63
N GLY A 221 28.50 -18.37 -6.24
CA GLY A 221 27.41 -19.16 -5.64
C GLY A 221 27.90 -20.12 -4.54
N TYR A 222 28.51 -19.60 -3.48
CA TYR A 222 29.19 -20.38 -2.44
C TYR A 222 28.22 -21.34 -1.75
N GLY A 223 28.56 -22.63 -1.73
CA GLY A 223 27.75 -23.67 -1.08
C GLY A 223 26.52 -24.11 -1.89
N TYR A 224 26.31 -23.56 -3.08
CA TYR A 224 25.27 -24.03 -4.02
C TYR A 224 25.91 -24.66 -5.25
N THR A 225 26.65 -23.87 -6.04
CA THR A 225 27.28 -24.32 -7.29
C THR A 225 28.77 -24.02 -7.36
N ASN A 226 29.30 -23.10 -6.53
CA ASN A 226 30.70 -22.63 -6.55
C ASN A 226 31.19 -22.17 -7.93
N ILE A 227 30.29 -21.54 -8.69
CA ILE A 227 30.59 -20.87 -9.96
C ILE A 227 30.14 -19.43 -9.91
N CYS A 228 30.71 -18.60 -10.78
CA CYS A 228 30.32 -17.20 -10.93
C CYS A 228 28.93 -17.06 -11.58
N HIS A 229 28.05 -16.30 -10.93
CA HIS A 229 26.72 -15.95 -11.42
C HIS A 229 26.57 -14.44 -11.54
N GLN A 230 25.77 -13.98 -12.50
CA GLN A 230 25.44 -12.57 -12.64
C GLN A 230 24.58 -12.11 -11.47
N LEU A 231 24.97 -10.99 -10.86
CA LEU A 231 24.19 -10.34 -9.82
C LEU A 231 23.06 -9.51 -10.42
N CYS A 232 22.00 -9.36 -9.66
CA CYS A 232 20.85 -8.58 -10.08
C CYS A 232 20.14 -7.97 -8.87
N TRP A 233 19.56 -6.79 -9.04
CA TRP A 233 18.59 -6.23 -8.11
C TRP A 233 17.15 -6.49 -8.59
N SER A 234 16.97 -6.74 -9.89
CA SER A 234 15.71 -7.02 -10.57
C SER A 234 15.93 -7.93 -11.77
N SER A 235 14.86 -8.52 -12.29
CA SER A 235 14.93 -9.36 -13.49
C SER A 235 15.52 -8.65 -14.71
N ASP A 236 15.37 -7.33 -14.80
CA ASP A 236 15.86 -6.53 -15.93
C ASP A 236 17.39 -6.40 -15.93
N ASP A 237 18.05 -6.68 -14.81
CA ASP A 237 19.51 -6.68 -14.72
C ASP A 237 20.14 -7.95 -15.33
N CYS A 238 19.34 -8.95 -15.68
CA CYS A 238 19.78 -10.24 -16.18
C CYS A 238 19.78 -10.31 -17.71
N ASP A 239 20.90 -10.75 -18.31
CA ASP A 239 21.01 -10.92 -19.78
C ASP A 239 20.10 -12.04 -20.31
N GLN A 240 19.83 -13.03 -19.47
CA GLN A 240 18.87 -14.12 -19.66
C GLN A 240 18.32 -14.51 -18.28
N GLY A 241 17.02 -14.81 -18.21
CA GLY A 241 16.43 -15.43 -17.04
C GLY A 241 15.80 -14.47 -16.04
N SER A 242 15.67 -14.92 -14.79
CA SER A 242 15.00 -14.15 -13.72
C SER A 242 15.94 -13.89 -12.56
N CYS A 243 15.82 -12.71 -11.95
CA CYS A 243 16.55 -12.38 -10.74
C CYS A 243 15.95 -13.14 -9.55
N ASN A 244 16.70 -14.12 -9.03
CA ASN A 244 16.28 -14.86 -7.85
C ASN A 244 16.92 -14.24 -6.60
N THR A 245 16.13 -13.43 -5.90
CA THR A 245 16.51 -12.75 -4.65
C THR A 245 16.41 -13.66 -3.42
N THR A 246 15.85 -14.87 -3.52
CA THR A 246 15.74 -15.81 -2.39
C THR A 246 16.99 -16.63 -2.12
N MET A 247 18.11 -16.34 -2.81
CA MET A 247 19.38 -16.96 -2.46
C MET A 247 19.82 -16.48 -1.07
N ILE A 248 19.58 -17.34 -0.08
CA ILE A 248 19.71 -17.15 1.38
C ILE A 248 21.03 -16.50 1.84
N THR A 249 22.05 -16.50 0.98
CA THR A 249 23.35 -15.92 1.30
C THR A 249 23.46 -14.44 0.96
N LEU A 250 22.61 -13.84 0.13
CA LEU A 250 22.83 -12.49 -0.37
C LEU A 250 22.03 -11.44 0.42
N PRO A 251 22.65 -10.32 0.84
CA PRO A 251 21.99 -9.31 1.66
C PRO A 251 21.31 -8.25 0.79
N TYR A 252 20.39 -7.49 1.39
CA TYR A 252 19.82 -6.26 0.81
C TYR A 252 18.92 -6.46 -0.43
N GLY A 253 18.29 -7.64 -0.59
CA GLY A 253 17.47 -7.93 -1.78
C GLY A 253 18.29 -8.21 -3.04
N LEU A 254 19.60 -8.40 -2.89
CA LEU A 254 20.49 -8.78 -3.98
C LEU A 254 20.21 -10.23 -4.38
N GLY A 255 19.98 -10.45 -5.67
CA GLY A 255 19.78 -11.77 -6.25
C GLY A 255 20.90 -12.15 -7.20
N VAL A 256 20.73 -13.33 -7.80
CA VAL A 256 21.50 -13.77 -8.97
C VAL A 256 20.57 -14.18 -10.10
N CYS A 257 21.06 -14.05 -11.32
CA CYS A 257 20.36 -14.43 -12.54
C CYS A 257 20.43 -15.96 -12.76
N PHE A 258 19.28 -16.57 -13.05
CA PHE A 258 19.13 -17.98 -13.44
C PHE A 258 18.36 -18.16 -14.73
#